data_AF-A0A232EGQ4-F1
#
_entry.id   AF-A0A232EGQ4-F1
#
_cell.length_a   1.000
_cell.length_b   1.000
_cell.length_c   1.000
_cell.angle_alpha   90.00
_cell.angle_beta   90.00
_cell.angle_gamma   90.00
#
_symmetry.space_group_name_H-M   'P 1'
#
loop_
_entity.id
_entity.type
_entity.pdbx_description
1 polymer ?
#
loop_
_entity_poly.entity_id
_entity_poly.type
_entity_poly.pdbx_seq_one_letter_code
_entity_poly.pdbx_strand_id
1 'polypeptide(L)'
;MCESGDDIDVSTASKENDDLFLDLIKERPCLYDKTLADYRDKIVIENAMEEIAFIMQDSVENCEKKWKEFKQAYTRETDLQELESRSGSGASTRKQWTYFERMK
;
A
#
# COMPACT_ATOMS: atom_id res chain seq x y z
N MET A 1 4.14 -34.34 23.57
CA MET A 1 5.24 -33.61 22.90
C MET A 1 4.73 -33.13 21.55
N CYS A 2 5.21 -31.95 21.16
CA CYS A 2 4.70 -31.07 20.12
C CYS A 2 4.62 -31.68 18.73
N GLU A 3 3.49 -31.50 18.05
CA GLU A 3 3.42 -31.32 16.60
C GLU A 3 2.25 -30.39 16.28
N SER A 4 2.55 -29.16 15.86
CA SER A 4 1.69 -28.37 14.98
C SER A 4 2.66 -27.47 14.24
N GLY A 5 3.02 -27.97 13.06
CA GLY A 5 4.03 -27.39 12.19
C GLY A 5 3.70 -25.96 11.87
N ASP A 6 4.75 -25.15 11.88
CA ASP A 6 4.75 -23.80 11.36
C ASP A 6 4.17 -23.82 9.93
N ASP A 7 2.97 -23.25 9.78
CA ASP A 7 2.41 -22.88 8.50
C ASP A 7 3.42 -21.99 7.76
N ILE A 8 4.12 -22.59 6.80
CA ILE A 8 4.91 -21.86 5.82
C ILE A 8 3.92 -21.06 4.96
N ASP A 9 3.68 -19.82 5.37
CA ASP A 9 3.00 -18.77 4.61
C ASP A 9 3.72 -18.59 3.26
N VAL A 10 3.18 -19.26 2.25
CA VAL A 10 3.48 -19.12 0.83
C VAL A 10 3.24 -17.67 0.39
N SER A 11 4.19 -16.76 0.65
CA SER A 11 4.11 -15.37 0.14
C SER A 11 5.43 -14.58 0.13
N THR A 12 6.58 -15.25 0.25
CA THR A 12 7.88 -14.56 0.34
C THR A 12 8.35 -13.87 -0.95
N ALA A 13 7.82 -14.21 -2.13
CA ALA A 13 8.22 -13.58 -3.39
C ALA A 13 7.47 -12.26 -3.71
N SER A 14 6.30 -12.03 -3.13
CA SER A 14 5.49 -10.83 -3.42
C SER A 14 5.90 -9.61 -2.58
N LYS A 15 6.49 -9.83 -1.40
CA LYS A 15 6.78 -8.76 -0.42
C LYS A 15 7.84 -7.77 -0.91
N GLU A 16 8.95 -8.24 -1.49
CA GLU A 16 10.02 -7.35 -1.96
C GLU A 16 9.59 -6.44 -3.11
N ASN A 17 8.74 -6.95 -4.01
CA ASN A 17 8.18 -6.15 -5.11
C ASN A 17 7.18 -5.10 -4.60
N ASP A 18 6.42 -5.41 -3.56
CA ASP A 18 5.49 -4.46 -2.92
C ASP A 18 6.24 -3.34 -2.18
N ASP A 19 7.30 -3.68 -1.43
CA ASP A 19 8.11 -2.70 -0.71
C ASP A 19 8.77 -1.70 -1.68
N LEU A 20 9.39 -2.19 -2.76
CA LEU A 20 9.96 -1.35 -3.80
C LEU A 20 8.89 -0.46 -4.45
N PHE A 21 7.72 -1.03 -4.77
CA PHE A 21 6.62 -0.27 -5.33
C PHE A 21 6.22 0.90 -4.43
N LEU A 22 6.07 0.66 -3.13
CA LEU A 22 5.71 1.69 -2.17
C LEU A 22 6.76 2.80 -2.02
N ASP A 23 8.06 2.46 -2.04
CA ASP A 23 9.11 3.47 -2.04
C ASP A 23 9.01 4.38 -3.27
N LEU A 24 8.82 3.79 -4.45
CA LEU A 24 8.70 4.56 -5.68
C LEU A 24 7.46 5.49 -5.70
N ILE A 25 6.36 5.06 -5.08
CA ILE A 25 5.17 5.90 -4.88
C ILE A 25 5.48 7.05 -3.93
N LYS A 26 6.17 6.79 -2.81
CA LYS A 26 6.53 7.82 -1.82
C LYS A 26 7.39 8.93 -2.40
N GLU A 27 8.34 8.56 -3.25
CA GLU A 27 9.21 9.50 -3.96
C GLU A 27 8.45 10.42 -4.93
N ARG A 28 7.22 10.04 -5.31
CA ARG A 28 6.37 10.73 -6.27
C ARG A 28 5.10 11.27 -5.58
N PRO A 29 5.19 12.41 -4.86
CA PRO A 29 4.07 12.97 -4.13
C PRO A 29 2.89 13.38 -5.02
N CYS A 30 3.10 13.57 -6.33
CA CYS A 30 2.01 13.78 -7.30
C CYS A 30 0.95 12.66 -7.29
N LEU A 31 1.26 11.46 -6.77
CA LEU A 31 0.35 10.32 -6.74
C LEU A 31 -0.57 10.26 -5.51
N TYR A 32 -0.22 10.95 -4.42
CA TYR A 32 -0.96 10.87 -3.15
C TYR A 32 -1.17 12.23 -2.46
N ASP A 33 -0.31 13.22 -2.72
CA ASP A 33 -0.36 14.52 -2.08
C ASP A 33 -1.37 15.44 -2.77
N LYS A 34 -2.55 15.58 -2.16
CA LYS A 34 -3.65 16.41 -2.66
C LYS A 34 -3.37 17.91 -2.60
N THR A 35 -2.29 18.34 -1.94
CA THR A 35 -1.90 19.75 -1.79
C THR A 35 -1.09 20.25 -2.98
N LEU A 36 -0.48 19.34 -3.76
CA LEU A 36 0.26 19.68 -4.97
C LEU A 36 -0.68 19.98 -6.13
N ALA A 37 -0.32 20.97 -6.95
CA ALA A 37 -1.01 21.24 -8.20
C ALA A 37 -0.91 20.05 -9.17
N ASP A 38 0.25 19.37 -9.16
CA ASP A 38 0.58 18.20 -9.96
C ASP A 38 -0.32 16.99 -9.69
N TYR A 39 -0.94 16.90 -8.51
CA TYR A 39 -1.92 15.84 -8.20
C TYR A 39 -3.20 15.91 -9.04
N ARG A 40 -3.46 17.05 -9.67
CA ARG A 40 -4.60 17.22 -10.59
C ARG A 40 -4.17 17.09 -12.05
N ASP A 41 -2.86 17.04 -12.31
CA ASP A 41 -2.32 16.93 -13.64
C ASP A 41 -2.21 15.46 -14.04
N LYS A 42 -3.09 15.05 -14.94
CA LYS A 42 -3.13 13.67 -15.45
C LYS A 42 -1.82 13.29 -16.14
N ILE A 43 -1.17 14.23 -16.81
CA ILE A 43 0.08 13.97 -17.54
C ILE A 43 1.19 13.68 -16.53
N VAL A 44 1.28 14.45 -15.44
CA VAL A 44 2.29 14.22 -14.40
C VAL A 44 2.07 12.88 -13.69
N ILE A 45 0.82 12.53 -13.40
CA ILE A 45 0.46 11.25 -12.80
C ILE A 45 0.79 10.08 -13.73
N GLU A 46 0.45 10.18 -15.01
CA GLU A 46 0.71 9.14 -16.01
C GLU A 46 2.21 8.91 -16.17
N ASN A 47 3.00 9.98 -16.35
CA ASN A 47 4.46 9.86 -16.43
C ASN A 47 5.06 9.21 -15.16
N ALA A 48 4.58 9.61 -13.98
CA ALA A 48 5.02 9.02 -12.72
C ALA A 48 4.71 7.50 -12.65
N MET A 49 3.53 7.08 -13.12
CA MET A 49 3.15 5.66 -13.20
C MET A 49 3.96 4.91 -14.26
N GLU A 50 4.23 5.53 -15.41
CA GLU A 50 5.07 4.95 -16.47
C GLU A 50 6.50 4.69 -15.98
N GLU A 51 7.10 5.63 -15.26
CA GLU A 51 8.41 5.43 -14.65
C GLU A 51 8.42 4.27 -13.65
N ILE A 52 7.39 4.18 -12.80
CA ILE A 52 7.27 3.10 -11.82
C ILE A 52 7.13 1.76 -12.54
N ALA A 53 6.27 1.69 -13.55
CA ALA A 53 6.06 0.48 -14.35
C ALA A 53 7.36 0.04 -15.05
N PHE A 54 8.12 0.99 -15.59
CA PHE A 54 9.42 0.72 -16.19
C PHE A 54 10.42 0.14 -15.17
N ILE A 55 10.51 0.70 -13.96
CA ILE A 55 11.41 0.23 -12.90
C ILE A 55 10.98 -1.16 -12.39
N MET A 56 9.68 -1.37 -12.22
CA MET A 56 9.09 -2.65 -11.82
C MET A 56 9.16 -3.72 -12.91
N GLN A 57 9.53 -3.34 -14.14
CA GLN A 57 9.43 -4.18 -15.33
C GLN A 57 8.03 -4.78 -15.52
N ASP A 58 7.01 -3.97 -15.22
CA ASP A 58 5.60 -4.36 -15.26
C ASP A 58 4.81 -3.38 -16.13
N SER A 59 3.53 -3.66 -16.36
CA SER A 59 2.65 -2.77 -17.12
C SER A 59 2.09 -1.66 -16.23
N VAL A 60 1.88 -0.48 -16.83
CA VAL A 60 1.23 0.66 -16.16
C VAL A 60 -0.12 0.25 -15.58
N GLU A 61 -0.94 -0.47 -16.35
CA GLU A 61 -2.27 -0.95 -15.91
C GLU A 61 -2.17 -1.81 -14.64
N ASN A 62 -1.17 -2.69 -14.55
CA ASN A 62 -0.99 -3.57 -13.41
C ASN A 62 -0.48 -2.76 -12.19
N CYS A 63 0.42 -1.80 -12.41
CA CYS A 63 0.87 -0.87 -11.38
C CYS A 63 -0.28 0.00 -10.84
N GLU A 64 -1.15 0.52 -11.71
CA GLU A 64 -2.33 1.28 -11.32
C GLU A 64 -3.32 0.44 -10.53
N LYS A 65 -3.58 -0.80 -10.98
CA LYS A 65 -4.43 -1.74 -10.26
C LYS A 65 -3.87 -2.04 -8.88
N LYS A 66 -2.57 -2.33 -8.80
CA LYS A 66 -1.85 -2.57 -7.54
C LYS A 66 -1.98 -1.33 -6.64
N TRP A 67 -1.66 -0.14 -7.13
CA TRP A 67 -1.81 1.11 -6.35
C TRP A 67 -3.24 1.31 -5.84
N LYS A 68 -4.24 1.00 -6.65
CA LYS A 68 -5.65 1.06 -6.26
C LYS A 68 -5.97 0.10 -5.11
N GLU A 69 -5.42 -1.12 -5.12
CA GLU A 69 -5.57 -2.08 -4.02
C GLU A 69 -4.90 -1.57 -2.74
N PHE A 70 -3.67 -1.02 -2.85
CA PHE A 70 -2.94 -0.42 -1.74
C PHE A 70 -3.73 0.73 -1.09
N LYS A 71 -4.24 1.69 -1.88
CA LYS A 71 -5.07 2.79 -1.35
C LYS A 71 -6.35 2.31 -0.68
N GLN A 72 -7.01 1.28 -1.22
CA GLN A 72 -8.20 0.70 -0.63
C GLN A 72 -7.88 0.05 0.73
N ALA A 73 -6.80 -0.72 0.81
CA ALA A 73 -6.35 -1.32 2.06
C ALA A 73 -5.97 -0.25 3.10
N TYR A 74 -5.27 0.80 2.70
CA TYR A 74 -4.92 1.93 3.57
C TYR A 74 -6.15 2.67 4.10
N THR A 75 -7.12 2.98 3.23
CA THR A 75 -8.35 3.67 3.61
C THR A 75 -9.16 2.83 4.59
N ARG A 76 -9.28 1.52 4.32
CA ARG A 76 -9.95 0.57 5.21
C ARG A 76 -9.28 0.53 6.57
N GLU A 77 -7.96 0.44 6.62
CA GLU A 77 -7.22 0.38 7.88
C GLU A 77 -7.34 1.68 8.68
N THR A 78 -7.35 2.84 8.00
CA THR A 78 -7.57 4.14 8.64
C THR A 78 -8.97 4.22 9.28
N ASP A 79 -10.01 3.80 8.56
CA ASP A 79 -11.39 3.77 9.06
C ASP A 79 -11.54 2.81 10.25
N LEU A 80 -10.89 1.65 10.16
CA LEU A 80 -10.82 0.65 11.23
C LEU A 80 -10.16 1.20 12.50
N GLN A 81 -9.02 1.91 12.38
CA GLN A 81 -8.35 2.56 13.50
C GLN A 81 -9.22 3.67 14.14
N GLU A 82 -9.93 4.46 13.32
CA GLU A 82 -10.84 5.48 13.82
C GLU A 82 -12.01 4.86 14.60
N LEU A 83 -12.61 3.78 14.07
CA LEU A 83 -13.71 3.07 14.71
C LEU A 83 -13.31 2.44 16.04
N GLU A 84 -12.09 1.89 16.12
CA GLU A 84 -11.52 1.34 17.35
C GLU A 84 -11.27 2.42 18.39
N SER A 85 -10.70 3.55 17.96
CA SER A 85 -10.48 4.72 18.81
C SER A 85 -11.80 5.25 19.41
N ARG A 86 -12.91 5.12 18.67
CA ARG A 86 -14.25 5.55 19.11
C ARG A 86 -14.99 4.53 19.98
N SER A 87 -14.70 3.23 19.84
CA SER A 87 -15.45 2.16 20.50
C SER A 87 -15.03 1.87 21.95
N GLY A 88 -14.06 2.61 22.50
CA GLY A 88 -13.65 2.52 23.93
C GLY A 88 -13.06 1.17 24.37
N SER A 89 -13.00 0.19 23.47
CA SER A 89 -12.42 -1.12 23.68
C SER A 89 -10.96 -1.07 23.20
N GLY A 90 -10.05 -0.64 24.08
CA GLY A 90 -8.63 -0.42 23.77
C GLY A 90 -7.80 -1.69 23.49
N ALA A 91 -8.43 -2.82 23.17
CA ALA A 91 -7.77 -4.10 22.89
C ALA A 91 -8.11 -4.56 21.47
N SER A 92 -7.46 -3.94 20.49
CA SER A 92 -7.47 -4.37 19.09
C SER A 92 -6.61 -5.61 18.93
N THR A 93 -7.21 -6.79 18.88
CA THR A 93 -6.51 -8.06 18.56
C THR A 93 -6.28 -8.25 17.05
N ARG A 94 -6.52 -7.18 16.26
CA ARG A 94 -6.52 -7.22 14.79
C ARG A 94 -5.09 -7.11 14.28
N LYS A 95 -4.74 -7.96 13.31
CA LYS A 95 -3.46 -7.84 12.61
C LYS A 95 -3.56 -6.64 11.66
N GLN A 96 -2.86 -5.56 11.99
CA GLN A 96 -2.71 -4.40 11.13
C GLN A 96 -2.11 -4.82 9.78
N TRP A 97 -2.58 -4.21 8.70
CA TRP A 97 -2.04 -4.40 7.36
C TRP A 97 -0.57 -4.02 7.33
N THR A 98 0.27 -4.94 6.82
CA THR A 98 1.73 -4.86 6.88
C THR A 98 2.30 -3.56 6.33
N TYR A 99 1.68 -3.02 5.28
CA TYR A 99 2.14 -1.81 4.60
C TYR A 99 1.51 -0.52 5.13
N PHE A 100 0.63 -0.60 6.13
CA PHE A 100 -0.09 0.55 6.67
C PHE A 100 0.87 1.60 7.24
N GLU A 101 1.81 1.18 8.10
CA GLU A 101 2.82 2.11 8.65
C GLU A 101 3.69 2.71 7.56
N ARG A 102 3.91 1.98 6.46
CA ARG A 102 4.67 2.49 5.33
C ARG A 102 3.85 3.54 4.58
N MET A 103 2.52 3.51 4.56
CA MET A 103 1.72 4.49 3.81
C MET A 103 1.17 5.67 4.63
N LYS A 104 1.40 5.67 5.94
CA LYS A 104 1.04 6.76 6.84
C LYS A 104 1.83 8.03 6.54
#